data_AF-A0A7X2N0P4-F1
#
_entry.id   AF-A0A7X2N0P4-F1
#
_cell.length_a   1.000
_cell.length_b   1.000
_cell.length_c   1.000
_cell.angle_alpha   90.00
_cell.angle_beta   90.00
_cell.angle_gamma   90.00
#
_symmetry.space_group_name_H-M   'P 1'
#
loop_
_entity.id
_entity.type
_entity.pdbx_description
1 polymer ?
#
loop_
_entity_poly.entity_id
_entity_poly.type
_entity_poly.pdbx_seq_one_letter_code
_entity_poly.pdbx_strand_id
1 'polypeptide(L)'
;MGDFKNTDKNMQAAKTAITQLRNETMKQTAYIKTEIKHTGLFDSKLRGIPYLPNGAEIPTDSEGHQLTLLAQINCNDIKEMNDFPHEGILQFFVLNDDVSGVDFDDQTNQDTFRVVYYDSIDTSVTEESVKEKYNPHIEDDEDYFPVEQELALSFVISQEGISAEDYRIEKPFLDIYNKLSPSENISRLWDLDEDVYNTIFDSEEKVHHKLGGYPYFTQQDPRSEDNQYASYDTLLLQIDSEWRDNDDIILWGDCGVCNFFINHEDLKNRDFSKVIYNWDCC
;
A
#
# COMPACT_ATOMS: atom_id res chain seq x y z
N MET A 1 -13.60 -43.38 2.93
CA MET A 1 -12.82 -43.38 4.19
C MET A 1 -11.32 -43.13 3.97
N GLY A 2 -10.79 -43.28 2.75
CA GLY A 2 -9.42 -42.89 2.40
C GLY A 2 -9.26 -41.38 2.17
N ASP A 3 -10.19 -40.76 1.43
CA ASP A 3 -10.06 -39.36 0.99
C ASP A 3 -10.09 -38.36 2.15
N PHE A 4 -11.05 -38.48 3.09
CA PHE A 4 -11.15 -37.60 4.27
C PHE A 4 -9.91 -37.59 5.16
N LYS A 5 -9.19 -38.72 5.29
CA LYS A 5 -7.95 -38.77 6.10
C LYS A 5 -6.77 -38.11 5.42
N ASN A 6 -6.79 -38.02 4.09
CA ASN A 6 -5.73 -37.36 3.33
C ASN A 6 -5.91 -35.84 3.38
N THR A 7 -7.15 -35.36 3.28
CA THR A 7 -7.51 -33.93 3.43
C THR A 7 -7.09 -33.37 4.80
N ASP A 8 -7.37 -34.08 5.90
CA ASP A 8 -6.96 -33.64 7.25
C ASP A 8 -5.43 -33.48 7.40
N LYS A 9 -4.66 -34.38 6.77
CA LYS A 9 -3.19 -34.34 6.81
C LYS A 9 -2.64 -33.20 5.97
N ASN A 10 -3.18 -32.99 4.77
CA ASN A 10 -2.79 -31.91 3.87
C ASN A 10 -3.12 -30.54 4.47
N MET A 11 -4.29 -30.42 5.09
CA MET A 11 -4.69 -29.25 5.86
C MET A 11 -3.70 -28.94 6.99
N GLN A 12 -3.30 -29.94 7.78
CA GLN A 12 -2.35 -29.74 8.87
C GLN A 12 -0.95 -29.34 8.35
N ALA A 13 -0.50 -29.93 7.24
CA ALA A 13 0.76 -29.58 6.59
C ALA A 13 0.73 -28.12 6.10
N ALA A 14 -0.35 -27.70 5.43
CA ALA A 14 -0.51 -26.34 4.94
C ALA A 14 -0.57 -25.32 6.09
N LYS A 15 -1.33 -25.58 7.15
CA LYS A 15 -1.37 -24.75 8.38
C LYS A 15 0.01 -24.60 9.01
N THR A 16 0.78 -25.68 9.07
CA THR A 16 2.13 -25.67 9.61
C THR A 16 3.06 -24.85 8.72
N ALA A 17 2.99 -25.03 7.40
CA ALA A 17 3.80 -24.30 6.42
C ALA A 17 3.56 -22.79 6.48
N ILE A 18 2.30 -22.34 6.41
CA ILE A 18 1.99 -20.91 6.46
C ILE A 18 2.35 -20.28 7.82
N THR A 19 2.12 -20.99 8.93
CA THR A 19 2.45 -20.49 10.27
C THR A 19 3.96 -20.33 10.42
N GLN A 20 4.73 -21.33 9.99
CA GLN A 20 6.18 -21.24 10.00
C GLN A 20 6.66 -20.09 9.13
N LEU A 21 6.16 -19.97 7.90
CA LEU A 21 6.56 -18.95 6.96
C LEU A 21 6.25 -17.54 7.51
N ARG A 22 5.05 -17.30 8.03
CA ARG A 22 4.68 -16.00 8.64
C ARG A 22 5.60 -15.63 9.81
N ASN A 23 5.98 -16.59 10.65
CA ASN A 23 6.91 -16.36 11.75
C ASN A 23 8.35 -16.05 11.27
N GLU A 24 8.81 -16.69 10.19
CA GLU A 24 10.14 -16.50 9.62
C GLU A 24 10.26 -15.20 8.80
N THR A 25 9.14 -14.63 8.40
CA THR A 25 9.05 -13.48 7.48
C THR A 25 8.59 -12.19 8.16
N MET A 26 8.58 -12.14 9.49
CA MET A 26 8.09 -10.98 10.25
C MET A 26 8.77 -9.67 9.82
N LYS A 27 7.96 -8.72 9.34
CA LYS A 27 8.36 -7.35 9.01
C LYS A 27 7.63 -6.35 9.87
N GLN A 28 8.27 -5.21 10.11
CA GLN A 28 7.62 -4.09 10.79
C GLN A 28 6.57 -3.46 9.87
N THR A 29 5.46 -3.05 10.44
CA THR A 29 4.37 -2.34 9.77
C THR A 29 3.82 -1.26 10.68
N ALA A 30 3.36 -0.16 10.09
CA ALA A 30 2.59 0.86 10.77
C ALA A 30 1.17 0.83 10.24
N TYR A 31 0.23 0.25 11.00
CA TYR A 31 -1.18 0.31 10.67
C TYR A 31 -1.71 1.72 10.88
N ILE A 32 -2.42 2.23 9.88
CA ILE A 32 -2.97 3.58 9.87
C ILE A 32 -4.43 3.51 10.29
N LYS A 33 -4.79 4.35 11.26
CA LYS A 33 -6.18 4.65 11.61
C LYS A 33 -6.52 6.02 11.11
N THR A 34 -7.68 6.12 10.50
CA THR A 34 -8.25 7.32 9.87
C THR A 34 -9.32 7.92 10.79
N GLU A 35 -9.46 9.24 10.83
CA GLU A 35 -10.54 9.96 11.51
C GLU A 35 -11.02 11.11 10.61
N ILE A 36 -12.33 11.25 10.35
CA ILE A 36 -12.84 12.40 9.58
C ILE A 36 -12.65 13.66 10.41
N LYS A 37 -11.68 14.47 10.01
CA LYS A 37 -11.22 15.62 10.79
C LYS A 37 -10.35 16.52 9.93
N HIS A 38 -10.57 17.83 10.06
CA HIS A 38 -9.68 18.82 9.45
C HIS A 38 -8.28 18.78 10.09
N THR A 39 -7.24 18.90 9.27
CA THR A 39 -5.85 18.73 9.69
C THR A 39 -4.99 19.94 9.35
N GLY A 40 -4.01 20.25 10.21
CA GLY A 40 -3.05 21.31 9.98
C GLY A 40 -2.03 20.94 8.89
N LEU A 41 -1.26 21.92 8.40
CA LEU A 41 -0.29 21.71 7.31
C LEU A 41 0.71 20.59 7.57
N PHE A 42 1.13 20.37 8.81
CA PHE A 42 2.18 19.43 9.16
C PHE A 42 1.65 18.10 9.69
N ASP A 43 0.34 17.91 9.75
CA ASP A 43 -0.27 16.70 10.28
C ASP A 43 -0.21 15.56 9.25
N SER A 44 -0.19 14.33 9.74
CA SER A 44 -0.41 13.17 8.87
C SER A 44 -1.88 13.10 8.45
N LYS A 45 -2.16 12.99 7.15
CA LYS A 45 -3.52 13.08 6.58
C LYS A 45 -3.71 12.28 5.30
N LEU A 46 -4.97 11.97 4.97
CA LEU A 46 -5.41 11.69 3.60
C LEU A 46 -6.25 12.86 3.10
N ARG A 47 -6.07 13.22 1.82
CA ARG A 47 -6.65 14.42 1.20
C ARG A 47 -6.30 15.71 1.98
N GLY A 48 -6.89 16.83 1.60
CA GLY A 48 -6.69 18.12 2.24
C GLY A 48 -5.54 18.93 1.64
N ILE A 49 -5.05 19.91 2.40
CA ILE A 49 -4.02 20.85 1.94
C ILE A 49 -2.64 20.29 2.31
N PRO A 50 -1.73 20.13 1.33
CA PRO A 50 -0.39 19.65 1.58
C PRO A 50 0.46 20.70 2.32
N TYR A 51 1.46 20.25 3.06
CA TYR A 51 2.61 21.08 3.35
C TYR A 51 3.36 21.41 2.04
N LEU A 52 3.61 22.69 1.78
CA LEU A 52 4.42 23.12 0.65
C LEU A 52 5.48 24.13 1.14
N PRO A 53 6.78 23.77 1.14
CA PRO A 53 7.83 24.69 1.53
C PRO A 53 7.85 25.97 0.68
N ASN A 54 8.36 27.05 1.26
CA ASN A 54 8.57 28.29 0.52
C ASN A 54 9.46 28.07 -0.71
N GLY A 55 8.96 28.42 -1.90
CA GLY A 55 9.68 28.26 -3.17
C GLY A 55 9.55 26.87 -3.82
N ALA A 56 8.85 25.93 -3.19
CA ALA A 56 8.43 24.70 -3.84
C ALA A 56 7.18 24.93 -4.70
N GLU A 57 6.99 24.05 -5.67
CA GLU A 57 5.84 24.00 -6.58
C GLU A 57 5.01 22.75 -6.30
N ILE A 58 3.69 22.84 -6.52
CA ILE A 58 2.81 21.67 -6.47
C ILE A 58 3.17 20.74 -7.64
N PRO A 59 3.26 19.40 -7.44
CA PRO A 59 3.48 18.47 -8.53
C PRO A 59 2.42 18.62 -9.63
N THR A 60 2.88 18.61 -10.89
CA THR A 60 2.01 18.55 -12.07
C THR A 60 2.39 17.35 -12.93
N ASP A 61 1.44 16.91 -13.74
CA ASP A 61 1.70 16.04 -14.89
C ASP A 61 2.43 16.81 -16.02
N SER A 62 2.66 16.12 -17.13
CA SER A 62 3.31 16.67 -18.33
C SER A 62 2.47 17.70 -19.09
N GLU A 63 1.17 17.77 -18.84
CA GLU A 63 0.25 18.76 -19.41
C GLU A 63 0.12 20.02 -18.53
N GLY A 64 0.62 19.96 -17.29
CA GLY A 64 0.59 21.05 -16.32
C GLY A 64 -0.63 21.01 -15.39
N HIS A 65 -1.38 19.90 -15.35
CA HIS A 65 -2.45 19.68 -14.40
C HIS A 65 -1.86 19.43 -13.01
N GLN A 66 -2.30 20.22 -12.03
CA GLN A 66 -1.87 20.01 -10.65
C GLN A 66 -2.44 18.69 -10.11
N LEU A 67 -1.56 17.88 -9.53
CA LEU A 67 -1.95 16.64 -8.88
C LEU A 67 -2.64 16.93 -7.53
N THR A 68 -3.50 16.00 -7.11
CA THR A 68 -4.21 16.06 -5.83
C THR A 68 -3.43 15.28 -4.76
N LEU A 69 -3.32 15.85 -3.55
CA LEU A 69 -2.73 15.15 -2.41
C LEU A 69 -3.59 13.95 -2.03
N LEU A 70 -3.04 12.75 -2.18
CA LEU A 70 -3.63 11.51 -1.68
C LEU A 70 -3.31 11.32 -0.20
N ALA A 71 -2.03 11.38 0.16
CA ALA A 71 -1.58 11.16 1.52
C ALA A 71 -0.39 12.03 1.90
N GLN A 72 -0.34 12.42 3.17
CA GLN A 72 0.82 13.07 3.78
C GLN A 72 1.21 12.36 5.08
N ILE A 73 2.46 11.92 5.07
CA ILE A 73 3.39 11.41 6.06
C ILE A 73 4.09 12.41 6.99
N ASN A 74 3.64 12.74 8.21
CA ASN A 74 4.59 13.34 9.15
C ASN A 74 5.51 12.25 9.70
N CYS A 75 6.76 12.24 9.25
CA CYS A 75 7.72 11.19 9.54
C CYS A 75 8.02 11.04 11.04
N ASN A 76 7.78 12.07 11.85
CA ASN A 76 7.90 11.97 13.31
C ASN A 76 6.80 11.08 13.94
N ASP A 77 5.65 10.93 13.29
CA ASP A 77 4.55 10.05 13.76
C ASP A 77 4.90 8.56 13.58
N ILE A 78 5.85 8.26 12.70
CA ILE A 78 6.30 6.90 12.38
C ILE A 78 7.79 6.69 12.69
N LYS A 79 8.40 7.52 13.54
CA LYS A 79 9.84 7.48 13.88
C LYS A 79 10.34 6.15 14.47
N GLU A 80 9.42 5.29 14.90
CA GLU A 80 9.73 3.95 15.40
C GLU A 80 9.88 2.92 14.27
N MET A 81 9.49 3.26 13.04
CA MET A 81 9.73 2.45 11.84
C MET A 81 11.21 2.53 11.45
N ASN A 82 11.91 1.39 11.43
CA ASN A 82 13.37 1.38 11.31
C ASN A 82 13.89 1.98 9.99
N ASP A 83 13.27 1.64 8.86
CA ASP A 83 13.76 2.00 7.52
C ASP A 83 13.12 3.27 6.95
N PHE A 84 11.99 3.72 7.52
CA PHE A 84 11.31 4.94 7.08
C PHE A 84 12.03 6.19 7.60
N PRO A 85 11.86 7.35 6.94
CA PRO A 85 12.35 8.61 7.50
C PRO A 85 11.70 8.90 8.86
N HIS A 86 12.47 9.48 9.79
CA HIS A 86 12.01 9.81 11.15
C HIS A 86 11.67 11.28 11.36
N GLU A 87 12.00 12.13 10.38
CA GLU A 87 11.78 13.57 10.37
C GLU A 87 11.39 14.00 8.96
N GLY A 88 10.73 15.16 8.85
CA GLY A 88 10.26 15.68 7.58
C GLY A 88 8.84 15.24 7.21
N ILE A 89 8.47 15.49 5.96
CA ILE A 89 7.15 15.24 5.40
C ILE A 89 7.30 14.39 4.14
N LEU A 90 6.67 13.22 4.11
CA LEU A 90 6.53 12.36 2.93
C LEU A 90 5.13 12.55 2.34
N GLN A 91 5.01 12.76 1.04
CA GLN A 91 3.73 13.03 0.37
C GLN A 91 3.53 12.14 -0.85
N PHE A 92 2.28 11.82 -1.11
CA PHE A 92 1.81 11.03 -2.24
C PHE A 92 0.74 11.87 -2.94
N PHE A 93 0.97 12.16 -4.21
CA PHE A 93 0.05 12.89 -5.08
C PHE A 93 -0.38 11.99 -6.22
N VAL A 94 -1.63 12.13 -6.66
CA VAL A 94 -2.19 11.46 -7.84
C VAL A 94 -3.09 12.42 -8.61
N LEU A 95 -3.21 12.23 -9.92
CA LEU A 95 -4.16 12.98 -10.74
C LEU A 95 -5.59 12.56 -10.37
N ASN A 96 -6.51 13.53 -10.37
CA ASN A 96 -7.93 13.27 -10.17
C ASN A 96 -8.60 13.06 -11.53
N ASP A 97 -8.31 11.89 -12.11
CA ASP A 97 -8.85 11.37 -13.36
C ASP A 97 -9.68 10.09 -13.08
N ASP A 98 -10.22 9.46 -14.13
CA ASP A 98 -11.03 8.25 -14.03
C ASP A 98 -10.29 7.01 -13.49
N VAL A 99 -8.95 7.04 -13.43
CA VAL A 99 -8.08 5.94 -12.96
C VAL A 99 -7.18 6.34 -11.79
N SER A 100 -7.49 7.45 -11.12
CA SER A 100 -6.69 8.00 -10.01
C SER A 100 -5.19 8.13 -10.33
N GLY A 101 -4.81 8.45 -11.57
CA GLY A 101 -3.44 8.72 -12.00
C GLY A 101 -2.55 7.48 -12.19
N VAL A 102 -3.09 6.26 -12.21
CA VAL A 102 -2.30 5.06 -12.53
C VAL A 102 -1.93 5.01 -14.00
N ASP A 103 -0.64 4.81 -14.28
CA ASP A 103 -0.14 4.40 -15.58
C ASP A 103 -0.07 2.87 -15.63
N PHE A 104 -1.05 2.25 -16.30
CA PHE A 104 -1.11 0.79 -16.44
C PHE A 104 -0.06 0.21 -17.41
N ASP A 105 0.54 1.04 -18.28
CA ASP A 105 1.60 0.60 -19.20
C ASP A 105 2.98 0.63 -18.50
N ASP A 106 3.23 1.64 -17.67
CA ASP A 106 4.43 1.78 -16.83
C ASP A 106 4.09 2.37 -15.46
N GLN A 107 3.90 1.50 -14.47
CA GLN A 107 3.56 1.90 -13.10
C GLN A 107 4.68 2.67 -12.38
N THR A 108 5.88 2.78 -12.98
CA THR A 108 6.97 3.61 -12.45
C THR A 108 6.98 5.04 -12.97
N ASN A 109 6.15 5.34 -13.96
CA ASN A 109 6.04 6.65 -14.58
C ASN A 109 5.33 7.65 -13.65
N GLN A 110 6.12 8.42 -12.90
CA GLN A 110 5.62 9.46 -11.99
C GLN A 110 5.11 10.72 -12.71
N ASP A 111 4.42 10.60 -13.85
CA ASP A 111 3.81 11.75 -14.53
C ASP A 111 2.52 12.16 -13.82
N THR A 112 1.53 11.26 -13.80
CA THR A 112 0.19 11.42 -13.20
C THR A 112 0.14 11.04 -11.71
N PHE A 113 1.24 10.59 -11.13
CA PHE A 113 1.42 10.49 -9.68
C PHE A 113 2.79 11.03 -9.27
N ARG A 114 2.96 11.42 -8.01
CA ARG A 114 4.26 11.87 -7.50
C ARG A 114 4.45 11.54 -6.03
N VAL A 115 5.61 10.98 -5.70
CA VAL A 115 6.07 10.87 -4.30
C VAL A 115 7.13 11.93 -4.01
N VAL A 116 6.88 12.77 -3.01
CA VAL A 116 7.77 13.88 -2.64
C VAL A 116 8.14 13.75 -1.17
N TYR A 117 9.43 13.90 -0.87
CA TYR A 117 9.91 13.95 0.50
C TYR A 117 10.65 15.26 0.78
N TYR A 118 10.22 15.95 1.83
CA TYR A 118 10.89 17.11 2.39
C TYR A 118 11.54 16.70 3.70
N ASP A 119 12.88 16.74 3.76
CA ASP A 119 13.66 16.29 4.92
C ASP A 119 13.56 17.19 6.15
N SER A 120 13.01 18.39 5.98
CA SER A 120 12.89 19.41 7.00
C SER A 120 11.58 20.21 6.85
N ILE A 121 11.06 20.66 7.99
CA ILE A 121 9.78 21.37 8.07
C ILE A 121 10.04 22.85 8.32
N ASP A 122 9.64 23.69 7.36
CA ASP A 122 9.61 25.14 7.50
C ASP A 122 8.29 25.55 8.18
N THR A 123 8.37 25.80 9.48
CA THR A 123 7.21 26.20 10.29
C THR A 123 6.74 27.63 10.03
N SER A 124 7.38 28.38 9.13
CA SER A 124 6.93 29.71 8.71
C SER A 124 5.86 29.67 7.61
N VAL A 125 5.68 28.52 6.95
CA VAL A 125 4.63 28.31 5.95
C VAL A 125 3.26 28.42 6.61
N THR A 126 2.35 29.16 5.98
CA THR A 126 0.96 29.31 6.43
C THR A 126 0.00 28.64 5.45
N GLU A 127 -1.14 28.19 5.96
CA GLU A 127 -2.16 27.51 5.13
C GLU A 127 -2.67 28.41 4.01
N GLU A 128 -2.82 29.71 4.27
CA GLU A 128 -3.22 30.70 3.26
C GLU A 128 -2.22 30.74 2.09
N SER A 129 -0.91 30.73 2.38
CA SER A 129 0.12 30.78 1.34
C SER A 129 0.12 29.54 0.44
N VAL A 130 -0.27 28.38 0.99
CA VAL A 130 -0.41 27.15 0.22
C VAL A 130 -1.71 27.15 -0.59
N LYS A 131 -2.82 27.57 0.02
CA LYS A 131 -4.13 27.69 -0.66
C LYS A 131 -4.09 28.59 -1.89
N GLU A 132 -3.27 29.63 -1.89
CA GLU A 132 -3.09 30.50 -3.06
C GLU A 132 -2.44 29.78 -4.26
N LYS A 133 -1.71 28.69 -4.03
CA LYS A 133 -1.01 27.91 -5.05
C LYS A 133 -1.69 26.58 -5.38
N TYR A 134 -2.29 25.95 -4.37
CA TYR A 134 -2.85 24.61 -4.46
C TYR A 134 -4.27 24.66 -5.02
N ASN A 135 -4.37 24.36 -6.30
CA ASN A 135 -5.61 24.28 -7.06
C ASN A 135 -5.54 23.00 -7.92
N PRO A 136 -5.75 21.81 -7.30
CA PRO A 136 -5.66 20.54 -7.99
C PRO A 136 -6.63 20.47 -9.17
N HIS A 137 -6.20 19.82 -10.24
CA HIS A 137 -7.05 19.56 -11.39
C HIS A 137 -8.13 18.53 -11.03
N ILE A 138 -9.33 18.70 -11.60
CA ILE A 138 -10.44 17.75 -11.51
C ILE A 138 -10.87 17.52 -12.96
N GLU A 139 -10.71 16.29 -13.44
CA GLU A 139 -11.09 15.93 -14.80
C GLU A 139 -12.61 16.04 -14.98
N ASP A 140 -13.06 16.58 -16.13
CA ASP A 140 -14.47 16.74 -16.49
C ASP A 140 -15.38 17.46 -15.46
N ASP A 141 -14.80 18.20 -14.51
CA ASP A 141 -15.49 18.79 -13.35
C ASP A 141 -16.24 17.74 -12.47
N GLU A 142 -15.88 16.46 -12.57
CA GLU A 142 -16.40 15.36 -11.75
C GLU A 142 -15.30 14.84 -10.81
N ASP A 143 -15.58 14.84 -9.50
CA ASP A 143 -14.60 14.44 -8.49
C ASP A 143 -14.58 12.91 -8.36
N TYR A 144 -13.69 12.26 -9.11
CA TYR A 144 -13.45 10.80 -9.06
C TYR A 144 -12.47 10.40 -7.95
N PHE A 145 -12.07 11.33 -7.09
CA PHE A 145 -11.00 11.10 -6.14
C PHE A 145 -11.37 10.02 -5.12
N PRO A 146 -10.50 9.04 -4.85
CA PRO A 146 -10.86 7.86 -4.07
C PRO A 146 -11.08 8.15 -2.58
N VAL A 147 -10.76 9.34 -2.09
CA VAL A 147 -10.92 9.74 -0.69
C VAL A 147 -11.95 10.86 -0.62
N GLU A 148 -13.13 10.62 -0.07
CA GLU A 148 -14.25 11.58 -0.12
C GLU A 148 -13.99 12.85 0.71
N GLN A 149 -13.28 12.71 1.83
CA GLN A 149 -13.12 13.78 2.82
C GLN A 149 -11.70 13.80 3.39
N GLU A 150 -11.35 14.91 4.04
CA GLU A 150 -10.08 15.00 4.75
C GLU A 150 -10.06 14.08 5.99
N LEU A 151 -9.03 13.24 6.08
CA LEU A 151 -8.88 12.27 7.15
C LEU A 151 -7.57 12.51 7.91
N ALA A 152 -7.66 12.69 9.22
CA ALA A 152 -6.49 12.66 10.09
C ALA A 152 -5.98 11.23 10.25
N LEU A 153 -4.65 11.05 10.29
CA LEU A 153 -4.01 9.76 10.45
C LEU A 153 -3.37 9.60 11.83
N SER A 154 -3.46 8.38 12.37
CA SER A 154 -2.68 7.93 13.52
C SER A 154 -2.16 6.53 13.30
N PHE A 155 -1.04 6.18 13.92
CA PHE A 155 -0.29 4.97 13.58
C PHE A 155 -0.18 4.00 14.75
N VAL A 156 -0.27 2.70 14.46
CA VAL A 156 0.02 1.61 15.39
C VAL A 156 1.14 0.76 14.82
N ILE A 157 2.32 0.87 15.43
CA ILE A 157 3.49 0.09 15.04
C ILE A 157 3.31 -1.35 15.51
N SER A 158 3.49 -2.29 14.58
CA SER A 158 3.33 -3.73 14.80
C SER A 158 4.33 -4.50 13.94
N GLN A 159 4.18 -5.81 13.93
CA GLN A 159 4.83 -6.71 12.98
C GLN A 159 3.80 -7.66 12.36
N GLU A 160 4.05 -8.06 11.12
CA GLU A 160 3.26 -9.05 10.39
C GLU A 160 4.15 -9.97 9.57
N GLY A 161 3.69 -11.21 9.37
CA GLY A 161 4.32 -12.16 8.45
C GLY A 161 3.81 -11.95 7.02
N ILE A 162 4.39 -12.68 6.06
CA ILE A 162 4.02 -12.59 4.65
C ILE A 162 2.51 -12.80 4.41
N SER A 163 1.92 -11.97 3.56
CA SER A 163 0.54 -12.07 3.09
C SER A 163 0.42 -13.09 1.95
N ALA A 164 -0.81 -13.58 1.73
CA ALA A 164 -1.12 -14.56 0.69
C ALA A 164 -0.89 -14.03 -0.74
N GLU A 165 -1.02 -12.71 -0.91
CA GLU A 165 -1.00 -12.04 -2.20
C GLU A 165 0.41 -11.57 -2.59
N ASP A 166 1.38 -11.57 -1.67
CA ASP A 166 2.75 -11.14 -1.98
C ASP A 166 3.44 -12.16 -2.90
N TYR A 167 4.02 -11.66 -4.01
CA TYR A 167 4.65 -12.50 -5.03
C TYR A 167 5.74 -13.46 -4.51
N ARG A 168 6.29 -13.22 -3.32
CA ARG A 168 7.37 -14.02 -2.71
C ARG A 168 6.89 -15.25 -1.94
N ILE A 169 5.58 -15.46 -1.78
CA ILE A 169 5.05 -16.51 -0.90
C ILE A 169 5.12 -17.93 -1.47
N GLU A 170 4.84 -18.09 -2.78
CA GLU A 170 4.56 -19.40 -3.38
C GLU A 170 5.71 -20.40 -3.15
N LYS A 171 6.92 -20.03 -3.56
CA LYS A 171 8.06 -20.96 -3.51
C LYS A 171 8.45 -21.35 -2.07
N PRO A 172 8.63 -20.42 -1.11
CA PRO A 172 8.88 -20.79 0.29
C PRO A 172 7.77 -21.65 0.90
N PHE A 173 6.51 -21.37 0.60
CA PHE A 173 5.40 -22.19 1.09
C PHE A 173 5.49 -23.62 0.54
N LEU A 174 5.67 -23.78 -0.78
CA LEU A 174 5.77 -25.09 -1.44
C LEU A 174 6.97 -25.89 -0.90
N ASP A 175 8.11 -25.24 -0.66
CA ASP A 175 9.30 -25.88 -0.10
C ASP A 175 9.07 -26.48 1.29
N ILE A 176 8.23 -25.85 2.12
CA ILE A 176 7.87 -26.36 3.45
C ILE A 176 6.76 -27.40 3.33
N TYR A 177 5.70 -27.09 2.57
CA TYR A 177 4.54 -27.96 2.38
C TYR A 177 4.93 -29.32 1.80
N ASN A 178 5.72 -29.36 0.72
CA ASN A 178 6.12 -30.61 0.06
C ASN A 178 7.04 -31.49 0.94
N LYS A 179 7.78 -30.90 1.89
CA LYS A 179 8.53 -31.67 2.89
C LYS A 179 7.61 -32.33 3.92
N LEU A 180 6.52 -31.65 4.30
CA LEU A 180 5.53 -32.14 5.27
C LEU A 180 4.52 -33.11 4.65
N SER A 181 4.20 -32.94 3.36
CA SER A 181 3.31 -33.82 2.59
C SER A 181 3.96 -34.31 1.28
N PRO A 182 4.99 -35.18 1.37
CA PRO A 182 5.74 -35.65 0.20
C PRO A 182 4.92 -36.53 -0.75
N SER A 183 3.75 -37.01 -0.33
CA SER A 183 2.84 -37.78 -1.17
C SER A 183 2.03 -36.94 -2.16
N GLU A 184 1.80 -35.66 -1.85
CA GLU A 184 1.10 -34.73 -2.75
C GLU A 184 2.07 -34.13 -3.76
N ASN A 185 3.18 -33.56 -3.26
CA ASN A 185 4.27 -32.96 -4.05
C ASN A 185 3.77 -32.06 -5.20
N ILE A 186 3.22 -30.91 -4.82
CA ILE A 186 2.60 -29.95 -5.73
C ILE A 186 3.62 -28.93 -6.25
N SER A 187 3.32 -28.31 -7.40
CA SER A 187 4.24 -27.34 -8.04
C SER A 187 3.77 -25.89 -7.94
N ARG A 188 2.49 -25.67 -7.60
CA ARG A 188 1.84 -24.35 -7.54
C ARG A 188 0.88 -24.27 -6.37
N LEU A 189 0.59 -23.07 -5.86
CA LEU A 189 -0.38 -22.91 -4.77
C LEU A 189 -1.79 -23.37 -5.16
N TRP A 190 -2.21 -23.11 -6.39
CA TRP A 190 -3.53 -23.53 -6.90
C TRP A 190 -3.65 -25.04 -7.14
N ASP A 191 -2.55 -25.80 -7.03
CA ASP A 191 -2.61 -27.28 -7.05
C ASP A 191 -3.07 -27.84 -5.69
N LEU A 192 -3.20 -26.99 -4.65
CA LEU A 192 -3.82 -27.39 -3.38
C LEU A 192 -5.28 -27.76 -3.58
N ASP A 193 -5.75 -28.68 -2.75
CA ASP A 193 -7.18 -28.93 -2.59
C ASP A 193 -7.91 -27.63 -2.20
N GLU A 194 -9.06 -27.37 -2.83
CA GLU A 194 -9.80 -26.10 -2.72
C GLU A 194 -10.12 -25.74 -1.26
N ASP A 195 -10.55 -26.71 -0.45
CA ASP A 195 -10.84 -26.48 0.97
C ASP A 195 -9.57 -26.08 1.75
N VAL A 196 -8.42 -26.66 1.39
CA VAL A 196 -7.11 -26.31 1.98
C VAL A 196 -6.70 -24.91 1.56
N TYR A 197 -6.78 -24.58 0.27
CA TYR A 197 -6.43 -23.25 -0.24
C TYR A 197 -7.26 -22.17 0.47
N ASN A 198 -8.59 -22.29 0.42
CA ASN A 198 -9.49 -21.29 0.98
C ASN A 198 -9.31 -21.15 2.51
N THR A 199 -9.07 -22.25 3.22
CA THR A 199 -8.83 -22.20 4.67
C THR A 199 -7.54 -21.45 5.02
N ILE A 200 -6.52 -21.50 4.17
CA ILE A 200 -5.19 -20.93 4.46
C ILE A 200 -5.07 -19.50 3.96
N PHE A 201 -5.60 -19.22 2.77
CA PHE A 201 -5.36 -17.97 2.04
C PHE A 201 -6.59 -17.06 2.00
N ASP A 202 -7.83 -17.58 1.98
CA ASP A 202 -9.04 -16.72 1.99
C ASP A 202 -9.43 -16.23 3.40
N SER A 203 -8.78 -16.75 4.45
CA SER A 203 -9.16 -16.45 5.84
C SER A 203 -8.62 -15.13 6.40
N GLU A 204 -7.86 -14.35 5.61
CA GLU A 204 -7.20 -13.11 6.06
C GLU A 204 -8.03 -11.85 5.81
N GLU A 205 -9.28 -11.83 6.30
CA GLU A 205 -10.09 -10.61 6.35
C GLU A 205 -9.58 -9.64 7.43
N LYS A 206 -8.42 -9.00 7.24
CA LYS A 206 -8.06 -7.74 7.92
C LYS A 206 -7.19 -6.87 7.02
N VAL A 207 -7.81 -6.33 5.98
CA VAL A 207 -7.20 -5.30 5.16
C VAL A 207 -7.30 -3.97 5.92
N HIS A 208 -6.16 -3.30 6.04
CA HIS A 208 -5.99 -2.05 6.78
C HIS A 208 -5.00 -1.17 6.03
N HIS A 209 -5.27 0.13 6.01
CA HIS A 209 -4.31 1.17 5.62
C HIS A 209 -2.98 0.96 6.36
N LYS A 210 -1.83 0.98 5.67
CA LYS A 210 -0.54 0.73 6.32
C LYS A 210 0.67 1.27 5.56
N LEU A 211 1.80 1.38 6.29
CA LEU A 211 3.15 1.60 5.75
C LEU A 211 4.02 0.39 6.12
N GLY A 212 4.86 -0.09 5.21
CA GLY A 212 5.67 -1.29 5.45
C GLY A 212 4.84 -2.57 5.49
N GLY A 213 5.42 -3.65 6.02
CA GLY A 213 4.77 -4.97 6.00
C GLY A 213 4.71 -5.62 4.61
N TYR A 214 3.60 -6.29 4.32
CA TYR A 214 3.30 -7.03 3.09
C TYR A 214 1.98 -6.55 2.46
N PRO A 215 1.88 -6.42 1.14
CA PRO A 215 0.69 -5.87 0.50
C PRO A 215 -0.50 -6.82 0.51
N TYR A 216 -1.66 -6.22 0.30
CA TYR A 216 -2.88 -6.90 -0.11
C TYR A 216 -3.29 -6.39 -1.50
N PHE A 217 -3.97 -7.25 -2.26
CA PHE A 217 -4.49 -6.99 -3.60
C PHE A 217 -5.86 -7.68 -3.72
N THR A 218 -6.80 -7.05 -4.43
CA THR A 218 -8.06 -7.70 -4.79
C THR A 218 -7.92 -8.57 -6.04
N GLN A 219 -6.91 -8.27 -6.87
CA GLN A 219 -6.58 -9.03 -8.08
C GLN A 219 -5.23 -9.73 -7.92
N GLN A 220 -4.14 -9.17 -8.47
CA GLN A 220 -2.83 -9.80 -8.51
C GLN A 220 -1.73 -8.77 -8.23
N ASP A 221 -0.71 -9.18 -7.48
CA ASP A 221 0.51 -8.38 -7.31
C ASP A 221 1.13 -8.06 -8.68
N PRO A 222 1.30 -6.78 -9.05
CA PRO A 222 1.91 -6.40 -10.32
C PRO A 222 3.40 -6.79 -10.37
N ARG A 223 4.02 -7.11 -9.24
CA ARG A 223 5.42 -7.51 -9.12
C ARG A 223 5.56 -9.03 -9.23
N SER A 224 6.69 -9.47 -9.78
CA SER A 224 7.08 -10.88 -9.80
C SER A 224 8.61 -10.98 -9.84
N GLU A 225 9.17 -12.15 -9.51
CA GLU A 225 10.64 -12.34 -9.54
C GLU A 225 11.26 -12.08 -10.93
N ASP A 226 10.48 -12.24 -11.99
CA ASP A 226 10.95 -12.23 -13.39
C ASP A 226 10.56 -10.96 -14.18
N ASN A 227 9.98 -9.94 -13.54
CA ASN A 227 9.58 -8.70 -14.22
C ASN A 227 10.38 -7.47 -13.77
N GLN A 228 10.15 -6.35 -14.46
CA GLN A 228 10.85 -5.08 -14.20
C GLN A 228 10.56 -4.47 -12.82
N TYR A 229 9.55 -4.96 -12.13
CA TYR A 229 9.11 -4.47 -10.83
C TYR A 229 9.63 -5.30 -9.64
N ALA A 230 10.40 -6.37 -9.90
CA ALA A 230 10.94 -7.27 -8.87
C ALA A 230 11.71 -6.54 -7.76
N SER A 231 12.43 -5.46 -8.09
CA SER A 231 13.25 -4.70 -7.15
C SER A 231 12.45 -3.78 -6.21
N TYR A 232 11.16 -3.55 -6.46
CA TYR A 232 10.29 -2.70 -5.63
C TYR A 232 9.67 -3.55 -4.51
N ASP A 233 10.55 -4.07 -3.67
CA ASP A 233 10.28 -5.15 -2.72
C ASP A 233 9.62 -4.70 -1.40
N THR A 234 9.48 -3.39 -1.22
CA THR A 234 9.03 -2.77 0.03
C THR A 234 7.73 -2.01 -0.20
N LEU A 235 6.69 -2.35 0.57
CA LEU A 235 5.44 -1.61 0.60
C LEU A 235 5.67 -0.26 1.26
N LEU A 236 5.55 0.81 0.48
CA LEU A 236 5.73 2.17 0.95
C LEU A 236 4.46 2.70 1.62
N LEU A 237 3.31 2.52 0.98
CA LEU A 237 2.00 2.91 1.48
C LEU A 237 0.92 2.00 0.87
N GLN A 238 -0.07 1.62 1.67
CA GLN A 238 -1.30 0.98 1.23
C GLN A 238 -2.50 1.72 1.81
N ILE A 239 -3.49 1.99 0.96
CA ILE A 239 -4.77 2.59 1.34
C ILE A 239 -5.86 1.68 0.79
N ASP A 240 -6.68 1.16 1.69
CA ASP A 240 -7.79 0.27 1.35
C ASP A 240 -9.08 1.06 1.13
N SER A 241 -10.09 0.45 0.52
CA SER A 241 -11.44 1.00 0.59
C SER A 241 -11.94 0.94 2.04
N GLU A 242 -12.63 1.99 2.49
CA GLU A 242 -13.10 2.13 3.87
C GLU A 242 -14.51 2.72 3.88
N TRP A 243 -15.43 2.07 4.59
CA TRP A 243 -16.79 2.55 4.82
C TRP A 243 -17.05 2.85 6.31
N ARG A 244 -17.86 3.87 6.59
CA ARG A 244 -18.34 4.20 7.94
C ARG A 244 -19.81 4.58 7.88
N ASP A 245 -20.62 3.99 8.77
CA ASP A 245 -22.05 4.31 8.88
C ASP A 245 -22.85 4.20 7.55
N ASN A 246 -22.41 3.31 6.64
CA ASN A 246 -22.91 3.09 5.27
C ASN A 246 -22.54 4.15 4.23
N ASP A 247 -21.62 5.05 4.56
CA ASP A 247 -21.00 5.96 3.59
C ASP A 247 -19.60 5.44 3.25
N ASP A 248 -19.26 5.48 1.97
CA ASP A 248 -17.91 5.24 1.50
C ASP A 248 -17.04 6.43 1.90
N ILE A 249 -15.98 6.18 2.66
CA ILE A 249 -15.03 7.20 3.10
C ILE A 249 -13.81 7.20 2.19
N ILE A 250 -13.41 6.01 1.77
CA ILE A 250 -12.39 5.75 0.77
C ILE A 250 -12.94 4.67 -0.16
N LEU A 251 -12.91 4.87 -1.47
CA LEU A 251 -13.38 3.90 -2.44
C LEU A 251 -12.45 3.85 -3.66
N TRP A 252 -11.87 2.69 -3.90
CA TRP A 252 -11.07 2.40 -5.08
C TRP A 252 -11.88 1.50 -6.02
N GLY A 253 -12.56 2.05 -7.02
CA GLY A 253 -13.41 1.27 -7.91
C GLY A 253 -14.47 0.45 -7.15
N ASP A 254 -14.55 -0.86 -7.40
CA ASP A 254 -15.43 -1.78 -6.67
C ASP A 254 -14.70 -2.38 -5.44
N CYS A 255 -14.62 -1.59 -4.37
CA CYS A 255 -14.02 -1.96 -3.08
C CYS A 255 -12.57 -2.47 -3.18
N GLY A 256 -11.75 -1.74 -3.92
CA GLY A 256 -10.35 -2.04 -4.19
C GLY A 256 -9.35 -1.53 -3.15
N VAL A 257 -8.07 -1.63 -3.50
CA VAL A 257 -6.92 -1.21 -2.70
C VAL A 257 -5.86 -0.53 -3.56
N CYS A 258 -5.22 0.48 -2.99
CA CYS A 258 -4.09 1.21 -3.58
C CYS A 258 -2.79 0.86 -2.86
N ASN A 259 -1.69 0.76 -3.62
CA ASN A 259 -0.37 0.47 -3.11
C ASN A 259 0.71 1.32 -3.80
N PHE A 260 1.68 1.77 -3.01
CA PHE A 260 2.95 2.33 -3.48
C PHE A 260 4.09 1.39 -3.07
N PHE A 261 5.02 1.11 -3.98
CA PHE A 261 6.18 0.27 -3.70
C PHE A 261 7.49 0.97 -4.02
N ILE A 262 8.53 0.66 -3.25
CA ILE A 262 9.88 1.23 -3.40
C ILE A 262 10.91 0.11 -3.23
N ASN A 263 12.11 0.30 -3.78
CA ASN A 263 13.25 -0.53 -3.43
C ASN A 263 13.69 -0.27 -1.98
N HIS A 264 13.97 -1.31 -1.20
CA HIS A 264 14.38 -1.18 0.20
C HIS A 264 15.59 -0.24 0.42
N GLU A 265 16.59 -0.29 -0.45
CA GLU A 265 17.77 0.57 -0.32
C GLU A 265 17.46 2.02 -0.73
N ASP A 266 16.60 2.24 -1.72
CA ASP A 266 16.14 3.58 -2.09
C ASP A 266 15.34 4.22 -0.94
N LEU A 267 14.49 3.47 -0.24
CA LEU A 267 13.79 3.93 0.98
C LEU A 267 14.77 4.37 2.07
N LYS A 268 15.76 3.53 2.39
CA LYS A 268 16.79 3.86 3.40
C LYS A 268 17.60 5.08 3.03
N ASN A 269 17.85 5.27 1.73
CA ASN A 269 18.55 6.44 1.19
C ASN A 269 17.63 7.66 0.99
N ARG A 270 16.33 7.53 1.29
CA ARG A 270 15.30 8.57 1.12
C ARG A 270 15.17 9.03 -0.34
N ASP A 271 15.44 8.14 -1.29
CA ASP A 271 15.31 8.38 -2.72
C ASP A 271 13.93 7.88 -3.21
N PHE A 272 12.97 8.80 -3.26
CA PHE A 272 11.61 8.51 -3.73
C PHE A 272 11.44 8.75 -5.23
N SER A 273 12.52 8.91 -5.99
CA SER A 273 12.45 9.10 -7.45
C SER A 273 12.03 7.84 -8.22
N LYS A 274 12.08 6.67 -7.57
CA LYS A 274 11.68 5.38 -8.13
C LYS A 274 10.65 4.72 -7.24
N VAL A 275 9.38 4.86 -7.60
CA VAL A 275 8.25 4.26 -6.91
C VAL A 275 7.34 3.63 -7.95
N ILE A 276 6.70 2.53 -7.60
CA ILE A 276 5.57 1.96 -8.33
C ILE A 276 4.29 2.44 -7.68
N TYR A 277 3.31 2.83 -8.48
CA TYR A 277 1.94 3.08 -8.03
C TYR A 277 0.97 2.13 -8.74
N ASN A 278 0.15 1.43 -7.95
CA ASN A 278 -0.89 0.52 -8.42
C ASN A 278 -2.16 0.71 -7.59
N TRP A 279 -3.32 0.50 -8.18
CA TRP A 279 -4.51 0.10 -7.45
C TRP A 279 -5.27 -0.94 -8.27
N ASP A 280 -6.04 -1.79 -7.59
CA ASP A 280 -6.94 -2.76 -8.21
C ASP A 280 -8.27 -2.79 -7.46
N CYS A 281 -9.31 -3.37 -8.08
CA CYS A 281 -10.62 -3.60 -7.46
C CYS A 281 -11.26 -4.91 -7.95
N CYS A 282 -12.37 -5.30 -7.34
CA CYS A 282 -13.10 -6.54 -7.68
C CYS A 282 -13.78 -6.51 -9.06
#